data_AF-F9G990-F1
#
_entry.id   AF-F9G990-F1
#
_cell.length_a   1.000
_cell.length_b   1.000
_cell.length_c   1.000
_cell.angle_alpha   90.00
_cell.angle_beta   90.00
_cell.angle_gamma   90.00
#
_symmetry.space_group_name_H-M   'P 1'
#
loop_
_entity.id
_entity.type
_entity.pdbx_description
1 polymer ?
#
loop_
_entity_poly.entity_id
_entity_poly.type
_entity_poly.pdbx_seq_one_letter_code
_entity_poly.pdbx_strand_id
1 'polypeptide(L)'
;MPWKDHLKRLKNEFENLVGEPQAQNQQHPPPPGPPPPQQPIGGQQPGHVYWQPQFRPDVPVTQEWDAKIGNGPDGWGNQELQYYTADQQNAFHTPDGKLVLRAVANNSSEDHEKRYTSARLVSRQTLSRDQGVLTAWITSPCATGIWPAFWLLPQEPFFVAYRW
;
A
#
# COMPACT_ATOMS: atom_id res chain seq x y z
N MET A 1 0.07 -39.79 42.76
CA MET A 1 -0.29 -39.34 41.40
C MET A 1 0.64 -38.18 41.03
N PRO A 2 1.56 -38.37 40.07
CA PRO A 2 2.75 -37.52 39.90
C PRO A 2 2.52 -36.06 39.48
N TRP A 3 1.30 -35.71 39.06
CA TRP A 3 0.97 -34.37 38.56
C TRP A 3 0.73 -33.34 39.67
N LYS A 4 0.35 -33.78 40.88
CA LYS A 4 0.10 -32.88 42.02
C LYS A 4 1.41 -32.33 42.61
N ASP A 5 2.47 -33.13 42.58
CA ASP A 5 3.79 -32.72 43.06
C ASP A 5 4.46 -31.73 42.10
N HIS A 6 4.21 -31.87 40.80
CA HIS A 6 4.67 -30.93 39.78
C HIS A 6 4.00 -29.56 39.92
N LEU A 7 2.69 -29.51 40.21
CA LEU A 7 1.98 -28.26 40.45
C LEU A 7 2.39 -27.59 41.76
N LYS A 8 2.64 -28.36 42.82
CA LYS A 8 3.17 -27.80 44.08
C LYS A 8 4.56 -27.22 43.88
N ARG A 9 5.41 -27.88 43.09
CA ARG A 9 6.75 -27.37 42.77
C ARG A 9 6.70 -26.07 41.96
N LEU A 10 5.85 -26.01 40.93
CA LEU A 10 5.64 -24.77 40.15
C LEU A 10 5.07 -23.64 41.00
N LYS A 11 4.14 -23.94 41.91
CA LYS A 11 3.59 -22.93 42.82
C LYS A 11 4.63 -22.42 43.81
N ASN A 12 5.45 -23.29 44.38
CA ASN A 12 6.54 -22.89 45.28
C ASN A 12 7.66 -22.13 44.54
N GLU A 13 7.96 -22.48 43.29
CA GLU A 13 8.89 -21.72 42.44
C GLU A 13 8.32 -20.33 42.10
N PHE A 14 7.02 -20.22 41.86
CA PHE A 14 6.35 -18.94 41.60
C PHE A 14 6.25 -18.06 42.85
N GLU A 15 5.96 -18.63 44.03
CA GLU A 15 5.93 -17.89 45.31
C GLU A 15 7.33 -17.47 45.75
N ASN A 16 8.39 -18.24 45.43
CA ASN A 16 9.78 -17.82 45.67
C ASN A 16 10.28 -16.78 44.65
N LEU A 17 9.67 -16.67 43.47
CA LEU A 17 9.95 -15.64 42.47
C LEU A 17 9.24 -14.32 42.79
N VAL A 18 8.12 -14.37 43.50
CA VAL A 18 7.35 -13.20 43.97
C VAL A 18 7.66 -12.96 45.44
N GLY A 19 8.95 -12.81 45.75
CA GLY A 19 9.39 -12.30 47.06
C GLY A 19 9.15 -10.79 47.14
N GLU A 20 8.54 -10.34 48.23
CA GLU A 20 8.36 -8.91 48.55
C GLU A 20 9.72 -8.17 48.60
N PRO A 21 9.82 -6.92 48.08
CA PRO A 21 11.08 -6.20 48.10
C PRO A 21 11.42 -5.77 49.54
N GLN A 22 12.52 -6.30 50.08
CA GLN A 22 13.17 -5.73 51.26
C GLN A 22 13.69 -4.32 50.91
N ALA A 23 13.20 -3.31 51.62
CA ALA A 23 13.66 -1.93 51.49
C ALA A 23 15.11 -1.80 51.99
N GLN A 24 16.08 -1.97 51.08
CA GLN A 24 17.46 -1.55 51.28
C GLN A 24 17.60 -0.10 50.84
N ASN A 25 17.98 0.77 51.78
CA ASN A 25 18.24 2.18 51.58
C ASN A 25 19.57 2.38 50.81
N GLN A 26 19.60 2.02 49.54
CA GLN A 26 20.69 2.31 48.60
C GLN A 26 20.28 3.51 47.76
N GLN A 27 20.97 4.64 47.93
CA GLN A 27 20.82 5.80 47.04
C GLN A 27 21.45 5.46 45.69
N HIS A 28 20.66 4.89 44.78
CA HIS A 28 21.03 4.80 43.38
C HIS A 28 20.97 6.19 42.75
N PRO A 29 21.97 6.63 41.97
CA PRO A 29 21.83 7.83 41.17
C PRO A 29 20.61 7.66 40.23
N PRO A 30 19.87 8.73 39.94
CA PRO A 30 18.71 8.64 39.06
C PRO A 30 19.13 8.03 37.71
N PRO A 31 18.28 7.21 37.07
CA PRO A 31 18.55 6.75 35.72
C PRO A 31 18.78 7.96 34.81
N PRO A 32 19.69 7.87 33.81
CA PRO A 32 19.79 8.90 32.81
C PRO A 32 18.38 9.14 32.23
N GLY A 33 17.98 10.40 32.16
CA GLY A 33 16.69 10.77 31.59
C GLY A 33 16.52 10.19 30.18
N PRO A 34 15.28 10.06 29.68
CA PRO A 34 15.07 9.68 28.29
C PRO A 34 15.96 10.57 27.41
N PRO A 35 16.63 9.99 26.39
CA PRO A 35 17.40 10.82 25.47
C PRO A 35 16.48 11.94 24.98
N PRO A 36 17.00 13.18 24.82
CA PRO A 36 16.20 14.24 24.23
C PRO A 36 15.60 13.70 22.92
N PRO A 37 14.35 14.08 22.56
CA PRO A 37 13.75 13.67 21.31
C PRO A 37 14.80 13.85 20.23
N GLN A 38 15.16 12.77 19.54
CA GLN A 38 16.07 12.85 18.41
C GLN A 38 15.44 13.87 17.47
N GLN A 39 16.01 15.06 17.40
CA GLN A 39 15.66 16.02 16.37
C GLN A 39 15.82 15.27 15.04
N PRO A 40 14.87 15.41 14.10
CA PRO A 40 15.00 14.74 12.81
C PRO A 40 16.42 14.98 12.30
N ILE A 41 17.13 13.89 11.98
CA ILE A 41 18.47 13.94 11.42
C ILE A 41 18.40 14.80 10.16
N GLY A 42 18.81 16.07 10.29
CA GLY A 42 18.84 17.05 9.22
C GLY A 42 17.46 17.46 8.73
N GLY A 43 17.27 18.76 8.52
CA GLY A 43 16.18 19.22 7.67
C GLY A 43 16.29 18.53 6.31
N GLN A 44 15.35 17.66 5.99
CA GLN A 44 15.14 17.21 4.62
C GLN A 44 14.85 18.48 3.81
N GLN A 45 15.88 18.98 3.14
CA GLN A 45 15.66 19.79 1.93
C GLN A 45 14.68 18.97 1.10
N PRO A 46 13.51 19.52 0.68
CA PRO A 46 12.57 18.78 -0.13
C PRO A 46 13.36 18.22 -1.32
N GLY A 47 13.49 16.90 -1.37
CA GLY A 47 14.24 16.24 -2.42
C GLY A 47 13.70 16.71 -3.77
N HIS A 48 14.60 16.97 -4.72
CA HIS A 48 14.19 17.37 -6.07
C HIS A 48 13.18 16.35 -6.61
N VAL A 49 11.95 16.80 -6.85
CA VAL A 49 10.89 15.95 -7.41
C VAL A 49 11.31 15.53 -8.82
N TYR A 50 11.57 14.24 -9.00
CA TYR A 50 11.97 13.70 -10.30
C TYR A 50 10.84 13.85 -11.34
N TRP A 51 9.61 13.53 -10.91
CA TRP A 51 8.41 13.65 -11.72
C TRP A 51 7.17 13.75 -10.84
N GLN A 52 6.16 14.47 -11.31
CA GLN A 52 4.84 14.56 -10.69
C GLN A 52 3.78 14.68 -11.81
N PRO A 53 2.65 13.95 -11.72
CA PRO A 53 1.57 14.08 -12.69
C PRO A 53 0.85 15.42 -12.52
N GLN A 54 0.32 15.94 -13.63
CA GLN A 54 -0.32 17.26 -13.64
C GLN A 54 -1.75 17.23 -13.11
N PHE A 55 -2.49 16.15 -13.34
CA PHE A 55 -3.90 15.97 -12.95
C PHE A 55 -4.81 17.15 -13.30
N ARG A 56 -4.61 17.79 -14.46
CA ARG A 56 -5.40 18.95 -14.86
C ARG A 56 -6.63 18.53 -15.68
N PRO A 57 -7.81 19.13 -15.44
CA PRO A 57 -9.04 18.79 -16.16
C PRO A 57 -8.99 19.09 -17.67
N ASP A 58 -8.13 20.02 -18.11
CA ASP A 58 -7.90 20.36 -19.52
C ASP A 58 -6.91 19.41 -20.22
N VAL A 59 -6.27 18.52 -19.47
CA VAL A 59 -5.30 17.53 -19.97
C VAL A 59 -5.98 16.16 -20.08
N PRO A 60 -5.95 15.51 -21.25
CA PRO A 60 -6.38 14.13 -21.38
C PRO A 60 -5.60 13.20 -20.44
N VAL A 61 -6.28 12.25 -19.78
CA VAL A 61 -5.61 11.20 -18.98
C VAL A 61 -4.57 10.46 -19.83
N THR A 62 -4.90 10.25 -21.11
CA THR A 62 -4.02 9.64 -22.11
C THR A 62 -2.80 10.48 -22.48
N GLN A 63 -2.49 11.58 -21.81
CA GLN A 63 -1.23 12.30 -21.99
C GLN A 63 -0.12 11.70 -21.11
N GLU A 64 -0.45 11.33 -19.87
CA GLU A 64 0.51 10.84 -18.87
C GLU A 64 0.37 9.32 -18.63
N TRP A 65 -0.74 8.72 -19.07
CA TRP A 65 -1.10 7.34 -18.76
C TRP A 65 -1.54 6.57 -20.01
N ASP A 66 -1.18 5.29 -20.08
CA ASP A 66 -1.73 4.34 -21.04
C ASP A 66 -2.74 3.41 -20.36
N ALA A 67 -3.91 3.26 -20.98
CA ALA A 67 -4.94 2.35 -20.49
C ALA A 67 -4.68 0.93 -21.01
N LYS A 68 -4.67 -0.06 -20.11
CA LYS A 68 -4.76 -1.48 -20.50
C LYS A 68 -6.24 -1.78 -20.74
N ILE A 69 -6.56 -2.34 -21.89
CA ILE A 69 -7.94 -2.53 -22.36
C ILE A 69 -8.36 -3.99 -22.25
N GLY A 70 -9.60 -4.21 -21.86
CA GLY A 70 -10.25 -5.51 -21.80
C GLY A 70 -10.07 -6.26 -20.49
N ASN A 71 -10.44 -7.54 -20.51
CA ASN A 71 -10.41 -8.43 -19.36
C ASN A 71 -9.14 -9.31 -19.29
N GLY A 72 -8.19 -9.11 -20.22
CA GLY A 72 -6.93 -9.86 -20.25
C GLY A 72 -7.12 -11.39 -20.37
N PRO A 73 -6.03 -12.17 -20.47
CA PRO A 73 -6.11 -13.62 -20.32
C PRO A 73 -6.55 -14.00 -18.91
N ASP A 74 -7.56 -14.88 -18.79
CA ASP A 74 -8.09 -15.43 -17.54
C ASP A 74 -8.42 -14.39 -16.45
N GLY A 75 -9.00 -13.24 -16.85
CA GLY A 75 -9.32 -12.16 -15.91
C GLY A 75 -8.06 -11.55 -15.31
N TRP A 76 -7.10 -11.21 -16.17
CA TRP A 76 -5.75 -10.76 -15.80
C TRP A 76 -4.99 -11.70 -14.85
N GLY A 77 -5.28 -13.01 -14.94
CA GLY A 77 -4.68 -14.05 -14.09
C GLY A 77 -5.28 -14.17 -12.70
N ASN A 78 -6.25 -13.33 -12.34
CA ASN A 78 -6.89 -13.32 -11.02
C ASN A 78 -8.41 -13.49 -11.09
N GLN A 79 -8.95 -13.97 -12.22
CA GLN A 79 -10.40 -14.11 -12.42
C GLN A 79 -11.16 -12.78 -12.20
N GLU A 80 -10.53 -11.66 -12.56
CA GLU A 80 -11.13 -10.34 -12.49
C GLU A 80 -12.38 -10.26 -13.38
N LEU A 81 -13.46 -9.65 -12.87
CA LEU A 81 -14.75 -9.56 -13.59
C LEU A 81 -14.85 -8.33 -14.49
N GLN A 82 -14.03 -7.32 -14.25
CA GLN A 82 -14.08 -6.04 -14.94
C GLN A 82 -13.49 -6.11 -16.34
N TYR A 83 -14.13 -5.40 -17.27
CA TYR A 83 -13.52 -5.01 -18.54
C TYR A 83 -12.89 -3.62 -18.38
N TYR A 84 -11.58 -3.50 -18.58
CA TYR A 84 -10.92 -2.20 -18.51
C TYR A 84 -11.12 -1.40 -19.81
N THR A 85 -11.40 -0.10 -19.69
CA THR A 85 -11.65 0.79 -20.82
C THR A 85 -10.74 2.03 -20.79
N ALA A 86 -10.71 2.77 -21.90
CA ALA A 86 -10.14 4.12 -21.98
C ALA A 86 -11.23 5.21 -21.84
N ASP A 87 -12.45 4.84 -21.47
CA ASP A 87 -13.57 5.76 -21.45
C ASP A 87 -13.44 6.78 -20.31
N GLN A 88 -13.83 8.02 -20.59
CA GLN A 88 -13.83 9.10 -19.60
C GLN A 88 -14.75 8.83 -18.41
N GLN A 89 -15.68 7.89 -18.53
CA GLN A 89 -16.48 7.43 -17.39
C GLN A 89 -15.64 6.66 -16.36
N ASN A 90 -14.60 5.95 -16.81
CA ASN A 90 -13.76 5.10 -15.98
C ASN A 90 -12.45 5.77 -15.55
N ALA A 91 -11.90 6.72 -16.34
CA ALA A 91 -10.73 7.49 -15.96
C ALA A 91 -10.84 8.96 -16.39
N PHE A 92 -10.74 9.89 -15.43
CA PHE A 92 -10.83 11.32 -15.72
C PHE A 92 -10.15 12.16 -14.64
N HIS A 93 -9.78 13.39 -15.01
CA HIS A 93 -9.31 14.41 -14.08
C HIS A 93 -10.48 15.23 -13.53
N THR A 94 -10.44 15.56 -12.25
CA THR A 94 -11.44 16.42 -11.61
C THR A 94 -11.02 17.88 -11.66
N PRO A 95 -11.97 18.84 -11.54
CA PRO A 95 -11.63 20.27 -11.47
C PRO A 95 -10.72 20.65 -10.30
N ASP A 96 -10.71 19.88 -9.22
CA ASP A 96 -9.87 20.08 -8.03
C ASP A 96 -8.51 19.35 -8.09
N GLY A 97 -8.09 18.89 -9.28
CA GLY A 97 -6.72 18.41 -9.49
C GLY A 97 -6.46 16.96 -9.05
N LYS A 98 -7.45 16.06 -9.23
CA LYS A 98 -7.30 14.64 -8.91
C LYS A 98 -7.50 13.78 -10.15
N LEU A 99 -6.78 12.67 -10.22
CA LEU A 99 -7.09 11.57 -11.12
C LEU A 99 -8.06 10.60 -10.44
N VAL A 100 -9.21 10.36 -11.06
CA VAL A 100 -10.21 9.41 -10.59
C VAL A 100 -10.23 8.19 -11.52
N LEU A 101 -10.06 7.01 -10.93
CA LEU A 101 -10.36 5.73 -11.56
C LEU A 101 -11.68 5.24 -10.97
N ARG A 102 -12.69 5.09 -11.82
CA ARG A 102 -14.05 4.73 -11.42
C ARG A 102 -14.39 3.33 -11.95
N ALA A 103 -14.69 2.43 -11.03
CA ALA A 103 -15.39 1.20 -11.34
C ALA A 103 -16.90 1.47 -11.47
N VAL A 104 -17.53 0.92 -12.49
CA VAL A 104 -18.97 1.04 -12.76
C VAL A 104 -19.57 -0.36 -12.82
N ALA A 105 -20.63 -0.59 -12.03
CA ALA A 105 -21.42 -1.81 -12.08
C ALA A 105 -22.75 -1.52 -12.77
N ASN A 106 -23.03 -2.23 -13.86
CA ASN A 106 -24.30 -2.24 -14.57
C ASN A 106 -24.92 -3.64 -14.47
N ASN A 107 -25.56 -3.92 -13.33
CA ASN A 107 -26.16 -5.23 -13.06
C ASN A 107 -27.28 -5.62 -14.03
N SER A 108 -27.86 -4.64 -14.74
CA SER A 108 -28.88 -4.88 -15.76
C SER A 108 -28.30 -5.30 -17.11
N SER A 109 -26.97 -5.27 -17.28
CA SER A 109 -26.34 -5.68 -18.52
C SER A 109 -26.21 -7.21 -18.61
N GLU A 110 -26.74 -7.76 -19.70
CA GLU A 110 -26.52 -9.15 -20.10
C GLU A 110 -25.13 -9.36 -20.71
N ASP A 111 -24.53 -8.27 -21.20
CA ASP A 111 -23.16 -8.26 -21.73
C ASP A 111 -22.17 -8.24 -20.56
N HIS A 112 -21.41 -9.33 -20.42
CA HIS A 112 -20.41 -9.49 -19.37
C HIS A 112 -19.35 -8.39 -19.40
N GLU A 113 -18.97 -7.87 -20.58
CA GLU A 113 -17.96 -6.82 -20.72
C GLU A 113 -18.48 -5.45 -20.27
N LYS A 114 -19.81 -5.27 -20.24
CA LYS A 114 -20.44 -4.02 -19.80
C LYS A 114 -21.00 -4.10 -18.39
N ARG A 115 -21.09 -5.30 -17.81
CA ARG A 115 -21.59 -5.51 -16.45
C ARG A 115 -20.68 -4.86 -15.41
N TYR A 116 -19.37 -4.95 -15.58
CA TYR A 116 -18.39 -4.28 -14.75
C TYR A 116 -17.35 -3.62 -15.64
N THR A 117 -17.25 -2.30 -15.60
CA THR A 117 -16.17 -1.56 -16.28
C THR A 117 -15.30 -0.84 -15.26
N SER A 118 -14.02 -0.68 -15.57
CA SER A 118 -13.08 0.05 -14.72
C SER A 118 -11.93 0.62 -15.55
N ALA A 119 -10.93 1.22 -14.90
CA ALA A 119 -9.69 1.66 -15.54
C ALA A 119 -8.48 0.95 -14.92
N ARG A 120 -7.53 0.57 -15.78
CA ARG A 120 -6.19 0.09 -15.42
C ARG A 120 -5.17 0.93 -16.18
N LEU A 121 -4.50 1.82 -15.46
CA LEU A 121 -3.58 2.79 -16.04
C LEU A 121 -2.13 2.42 -15.73
N VAL A 122 -1.25 2.61 -16.70
CA VAL A 122 0.21 2.53 -16.55
C VAL A 122 0.80 3.89 -16.87
N SER A 123 1.74 4.38 -16.08
CA SER A 123 2.39 5.67 -16.35
C SER A 123 3.27 5.56 -17.59
N ARG A 124 3.23 6.58 -18.45
CA ARG A 124 4.18 6.71 -19.56
C ARG A 124 5.57 7.10 -19.10
N GLN A 125 5.63 7.96 -18.09
CA GLN A 125 6.89 8.23 -17.40
C GLN A 125 7.27 6.97 -16.61
N THR A 126 8.44 6.41 -16.92
CA THR A 126 9.01 5.31 -16.15
C THR A 126 9.94 5.83 -15.07
N LEU A 127 10.12 5.02 -14.02
CA LEU A 127 11.17 5.26 -13.04
C LEU A 127 12.51 4.85 -13.68
N SER A 128 13.35 5.82 -13.99
CA SER A 128 14.64 5.58 -14.64
C SER A 128 15.78 5.24 -13.65
N ARG A 129 15.44 4.94 -12.40
CA ARG A 129 16.39 4.72 -11.30
C ARG A 129 15.96 3.49 -10.51
N ASP A 130 16.93 2.74 -10.02
CA ASP A 130 16.77 1.56 -9.18
C ASP A 130 16.37 1.91 -7.73
N GLN A 131 16.58 3.16 -7.32
CA GLN A 131 16.27 3.65 -5.98
C GLN A 131 15.56 5.01 -6.04
N GLY A 132 14.61 5.20 -5.12
CA GLY A 132 13.85 6.44 -4.99
C GLY A 132 12.71 6.30 -3.99
N VAL A 133 11.95 7.37 -3.83
CA VAL A 133 10.72 7.40 -3.03
C VAL A 133 9.55 7.72 -3.94
N LEU A 134 8.53 6.88 -3.93
CA LEU A 134 7.25 7.13 -4.56
C LEU A 134 6.22 7.43 -3.48
N THR A 135 5.68 8.64 -3.49
CA THR A 135 4.63 9.08 -2.57
C THR A 135 3.34 9.28 -3.33
N ALA A 136 2.24 8.71 -2.84
CA ALA A 136 0.91 8.91 -3.38
C ALA A 136 -0.10 9.14 -2.25
N TRP A 137 -1.04 10.06 -2.48
CA TRP A 137 -2.20 10.26 -1.62
C TRP A 137 -3.42 9.66 -2.31
N ILE A 138 -3.96 8.58 -1.74
CA ILE A 138 -5.00 7.77 -2.39
C ILE A 138 -6.19 7.66 -1.46
N THR A 139 -7.37 8.03 -1.96
CA THR A 139 -8.65 7.70 -1.32
C THR A 139 -9.17 6.41 -1.94
N SER A 140 -9.12 5.33 -1.17
CA SER A 140 -9.60 4.02 -1.62
C SER A 140 -11.13 3.98 -1.64
N PRO A 141 -11.77 3.37 -2.65
CA PRO A 141 -13.21 3.10 -2.61
C PRO A 141 -13.52 2.01 -1.58
N CYS A 142 -14.80 1.92 -1.19
CA CYS A 142 -15.32 0.90 -0.29
C CYS A 142 -16.62 0.33 -0.87
N ALA A 143 -16.59 -0.92 -1.31
CA ALA A 143 -17.72 -1.66 -1.84
C ALA A 143 -17.41 -3.17 -1.82
N THR A 144 -18.43 -4.02 -1.78
CA THR A 144 -18.22 -5.48 -1.86
C THR A 144 -17.60 -5.86 -3.20
N GLY A 145 -16.56 -6.69 -3.17
CA GLY A 145 -15.87 -7.19 -4.36
C GLY A 145 -14.96 -6.17 -5.06
N ILE A 146 -14.85 -4.93 -4.56
CA ILE A 146 -13.93 -3.96 -5.13
C ILE A 146 -12.49 -4.27 -4.70
N TRP A 147 -11.57 -4.21 -5.67
CA TRP A 147 -10.15 -4.45 -5.44
C TRP A 147 -9.31 -3.31 -6.02
N PRO A 148 -9.09 -2.22 -5.26
CA PRO A 148 -8.22 -1.14 -5.67
C PRO A 148 -6.75 -1.56 -5.47
N ALA A 149 -5.90 -1.22 -6.44
CA ALA A 149 -4.47 -1.51 -6.38
C ALA A 149 -3.65 -0.32 -6.88
N PHE A 150 -2.57 -0.03 -6.17
CA PHE A 150 -1.49 0.88 -6.59
C PHE A 150 -0.18 0.13 -6.40
N TRP A 151 0.51 -0.13 -7.50
CA TRP A 151 1.62 -1.06 -7.55
C TRP A 151 2.57 -0.70 -8.69
N LEU A 152 3.74 -1.31 -8.70
CA LEU A 152 4.79 -1.07 -9.69
C LEU A 152 5.16 -2.35 -10.40
N LEU A 153 5.57 -2.21 -11.65
CA LEU A 153 6.15 -3.24 -12.48
C LEU A 153 7.42 -2.72 -13.18
N PRO A 154 8.36 -3.59 -13.55
CA PRO A 154 9.42 -3.21 -14.47
C PRO A 154 8.84 -2.72 -15.81
N GLN A 155 9.64 -1.96 -16.56
CA GLN A 155 9.20 -1.50 -17.88
C GLN A 155 8.99 -2.69 -18.83
N GLU A 156 7.89 -2.68 -19.58
CA GLU A 156 7.62 -3.64 -20.64
C GLU A 156 8.53 -3.41 -21.87
N PRO A 157 8.96 -4.47 -22.58
CA PRO A 157 8.74 -5.87 -22.24
C PRO A 157 9.62 -6.33 -21.07
N PHE A 158 9.10 -7.23 -20.24
CA PHE A 158 9.86 -7.78 -19.11
C PHE A 158 11.03 -8.61 -19.62
N PHE A 159 12.23 -8.06 -19.53
CA PHE A 159 13.44 -8.81 -19.79
C PHE A 159 13.84 -9.56 -18.52
N VAL A 160 13.64 -10.87 -18.51
CA VAL A 160 14.33 -11.73 -17.55
C VAL A 160 15.74 -11.91 -18.10
N ALA A 161 16.70 -11.15 -17.57
CA ALA A 161 18.10 -11.41 -17.87
C ALA A 161 18.47 -12.75 -17.24
N TYR A 162 18.44 -13.83 -18.02
CA TYR A 162 19.10 -15.07 -17.65
C TYR A 162 20.61 -14.78 -17.56
N ARG A 163 21.09 -14.42 -16.37
CA ARG A 163 22.51 -14.42 -16.06
C ARG A 163 22.81 -15.76 -15.39
N TRP A 164 23.47 -16.64 -16.14
CA TRP A 164 24.25 -17.76 -15.60
C TRP A 164 25.62 -17.23 -15.14
#